data_AF-A0A7C1I7J8-F1
#
_entry.id   AF-A0A7C1I7J8-F1
#
_cell.length_a   1.000
_cell.length_b   1.000
_cell.length_c   1.000
_cell.angle_alpha   90.00
_cell.angle_beta   90.00
_cell.angle_gamma   90.00
#
_symmetry.space_group_name_H-M   'P 1'
#
loop_
_entity.id
_entity.type
_entity.pdbx_description
1 polymer ?
#
loop_
_entity_poly.entity_id
_entity_poly.type
_entity_poly.pdbx_seq_one_letter_code
_entity_poly.pdbx_strand_id
1 'polypeptide(L)' 'MDEHVARQIRNIALVGHGGAGKTMLTEALLFTSGAINRMGRIE' A
#
# COMPACT_ATOMS: atom_id res chain seq x y z
N MET A 1 20.87 9.41 1.33
CA MET A 1 19.97 8.62 0.48
C MET A 1 20.37 7.17 0.70
N ASP A 2 19.49 6.37 1.29
CA ASP A 2 19.81 4.96 1.55
C ASP A 2 19.93 4.21 0.24
N GLU A 3 21.03 3.50 0.08
CA GLU A 3 21.30 2.68 -1.10
C GLU A 3 20.39 1.44 -1.04
N HIS A 4 19.29 1.48 -1.79
CA HIS A 4 18.42 0.33 -1.97
C HIS A 4 18.92 -0.48 -3.16
N VAL A 5 19.35 -1.72 -2.91
CA VAL A 5 19.79 -2.60 -3.98
C VAL A 5 18.59 -2.90 -4.87
N ALA A 6 18.71 -2.77 -6.20
CA ALA A 6 17.58 -2.92 -7.12
C ALA A 6 16.75 -4.21 -6.91
N ARG A 7 17.40 -5.31 -6.45
CA ARG A 7 16.74 -6.58 -6.11
C ARG A 7 15.73 -6.49 -4.95
N GLN A 8 15.83 -5.46 -4.11
CA GLN A 8 14.95 -5.22 -2.96
C GLN A 8 13.69 -4.41 -3.35
N ILE A 9 13.68 -3.75 -4.51
CA ILE A 9 12.53 -2.96 -4.96
C ILE A 9 11.49 -3.89 -5.61
N ARG A 10 10.24 -3.79 -5.16
CA ARG A 10 9.11 -4.58 -5.69
C ARG A 10 8.09 -3.65 -6.34
N ASN A 11 8.05 -3.63 -7.66
CA ASN A 11 7.00 -2.93 -8.41
C ASN A 11 5.73 -3.78 -8.40
N ILE A 12 4.64 -3.25 -7.85
CA ILE A 12 3.37 -3.97 -7.66
C ILE A 12 2.23 -3.11 -8.19
N ALA A 13 1.23 -3.75 -8.82
CA ALA A 13 -0.03 -3.13 -9.20
C ALA A 13 -1.19 -3.91 -8.55
N LEU A 14 -2.16 -3.20 -7.98
CA LEU A 14 -3.40 -3.78 -7.46
C LEU A 14 -4.51 -3.62 -8.49
N VAL A 15 -5.07 -4.74 -8.97
CA VAL A 15 -6.07 -4.77 -10.05
C VAL A 15 -7.26 -5.64 -9.63
N GLY A 16 -8.46 -5.25 -10.03
CA GLY A 16 -9.72 -5.90 -9.65
C GLY A 16 -10.93 -5.03 -9.99
N HIS A 17 -12.13 -5.62 -9.95
CA HIS A 17 -13.40 -4.95 -10.28
C HIS A 17 -13.73 -3.77 -9.34
N GLY A 18 -14.73 -2.96 -9.70
CA GLY A 18 -15.26 -1.91 -8.82
C GLY A 18 -15.67 -2.49 -7.46
N GLY A 19 -15.37 -1.80 -6.35
CA GLY A 19 -15.70 -2.28 -5.01
C GLY A 19 -14.80 -3.41 -4.46
N ALA A 20 -13.85 -3.95 -5.23
CA ALA A 20 -12.96 -5.04 -4.78
C ALA A 20 -11.93 -4.64 -3.69
N GLY A 21 -12.06 -3.45 -3.07
CA GLY A 21 -11.23 -3.04 -1.94
C GLY A 21 -9.79 -2.64 -2.26
N LYS A 22 -9.42 -2.41 -3.53
CA LYS A 22 -8.04 -2.04 -3.95
C LYS A 22 -7.47 -0.87 -3.14
N THR A 23 -8.25 0.20 -2.99
CA THR A 23 -7.82 1.41 -2.25
C THR A 23 -7.67 1.14 -0.75
N MET A 24 -8.59 0.38 -0.16
CA MET A 24 -8.55 -0.01 1.25
C MET A 24 -7.35 -0.90 1.56
N LEU A 25 -7.04 -1.85 0.66
CA LEU A 25 -5.85 -2.69 0.79
C LEU A 25 -4.56 -1.85 0.71
N THR A 26 -4.47 -0.90 -0.23
CA THR A 26 -3.32 0.01 -0.29
C THR A 26 -3.13 0.77 1.02
N GLU A 27 -4.22 1.29 1.59
CA GLU A 27 -4.17 2.02 2.86
C GLU A 27 -3.72 1.11 4.02
N ALA A 28 -4.24 -0.11 4.10
CA ALA A 28 -3.82 -1.09 5.11
C ALA A 28 -2.34 -1.46 4.98
N LEU A 29 -1.81 -1.56 3.76
CA LEU A 29 -0.38 -1.81 3.51
C LEU A 29 0.49 -0.64 3.99
N LEU A 30 0.08 0.61 3.70
CA LEU A 30 0.79 1.81 4.16
C LEU A 30 0.77 1.94 5.69
N PHE A 31 -0.35 1.60 6.31
CA PHE A 31 -0.44 1.59 7.77
C PHE A 31 0.45 0.49 8.37
N THR A 32 0.41 -0.71 7.80
CA THR A 32 1.23 -1.85 8.25
C THR A 32 2.73 -1.59 8.08
N SER A 33 3.12 -0.86 7.04
CA SER A 33 4.53 -0.48 6.82
C SER A 33 4.98 0.69 7.72
N GLY A 34 4.09 1.27 8.52
CA GLY A 34 4.36 2.45 9.34
C GLY A 34 4.51 3.75 8.52
N ALA A 35 4.14 3.75 7.24
CA ALA A 35 4.18 4.96 6.40
C ALA A 35 3.09 5.97 6.80
N ILE A 36 2.00 5.48 7.41
CA ILE A 36 0.94 6.30 8.01
C ILE A 36 0.59 5.77 9.41
N ASN A 37 0.14 6.66 10.30
CA ASN A 37 -0.13 6.33 11.71
C ASN A 37 -1.59 6.01 12.02
N ARG A 38 -2.49 6.09 11.04
CA ARG A 38 -3.91 5.76 11.19
C ARG A 38 -4.50 5.30 9.86
N MET A 39 -5.49 4.41 9.92
CA MET A 39 -6.33 4.09 8.76
C MET A 39 -7.52 5.05 8.69
N GLY A 40 -7.96 5.36 7.46
CA GLY A 40 -9.20 6.06 7.18
C GLY A 40 -10.43 5.22 7.52
N ARG A 41 -11.58 5.89 7.55
CA ARG A 41 -12.89 5.27 7.72
C ARG A 41 -13.73 5.60 6.50
N ILE A 42 -14.43 4.60 5.97
CA ILE A 42 -15.48 4.84 4.97
C ILE A 42 -16.72 5.33 5.74
N GLU A 43 -17.20 6.52 5.40
CA GLU A 43 -18.50 7.06 5.80
C GLU A 43 -19.47 7.01 4.62
#